data_AF-A0AAV4K436-F1
#
_entry.id   AF-A0AAV4K436-F1
#
_cell.length_a   1.000
_cell.length_b   1.000
_cell.length_c   1.000
_cell.angle_alpha   90.00
_cell.angle_beta   90.00
_cell.angle_gamma   90.00
#
_symmetry.space_group_name_H-M   'P 1'
#
loop_
_entity.id
_entity.type
_entity.pdbx_description
1 polymer ?
#
loop_
_entity_poly.entity_id
_entity_poly.type
_entity_poly.pdbx_seq_one_letter_code
_entity_poly.pdbx_strand_id
1 'polypeptide(L)'
;MTQRPDIYRLLSAFSGEPRSPYDALRASGLWWGEDSESLPPELRALLRQLSTEGRVRWVEWKQGEVVLRQGYVLTGCGEAALDVYLAAYGPVRPRLAEVALENRRADLLSTLHARLEALA
;
A
#
# COMPACT_ATOMS: atom_id res chain seq x y z
N MET A 1 3.94 11.65 17.50
CA MET A 1 5.01 10.63 17.64
C MET A 1 4.54 9.39 16.89
N THR A 2 5.14 9.10 15.73
CA THR A 2 4.81 7.92 14.92
C THR A 2 5.39 6.68 15.61
N GLN A 3 4.56 5.70 15.97
CA GLN A 3 5.05 4.50 16.63
C GLN A 3 5.67 3.55 15.61
N ARG A 4 6.62 2.70 16.02
CA ARG A 4 7.24 1.68 15.13
C ARG A 4 6.22 0.80 14.37
N PRO A 5 5.06 0.42 14.96
CA PRO A 5 3.99 -0.27 14.24
C PRO A 5 3.37 0.52 13.08
N ASP A 6 3.41 1.86 13.11
CA ASP A 6 2.87 2.72 12.05
C ASP A 6 3.79 2.70 10.82
N ILE A 7 5.10 2.78 11.06
CA ILE A 7 6.12 2.65 10.00
C ILE A 7 6.03 1.27 9.37
N TYR A 8 5.85 0.21 10.17
CA TYR A 8 5.69 -1.14 9.67
C TYR A 8 4.48 -1.30 8.74
N ARG A 9 3.31 -0.80 9.16
CA ARG A 9 2.10 -0.82 8.34
C ARG A 9 2.24 0.00 7.06
N LEU A 10 2.89 1.16 7.14
CA LEU A 10 3.13 2.01 5.98
C LEU A 10 4.12 1.39 4.99
N LEU A 11 5.21 0.79 5.47
CA LEU A 11 6.11 0.02 4.61
C LEU A 11 5.36 -1.13 3.96
N SER A 12 4.61 -1.93 4.73
CA SER A 12 3.80 -3.04 4.18
C SER A 12 2.89 -2.59 3.03
N ALA A 13 2.29 -1.39 3.14
CA ALA A 13 1.42 -0.84 2.11
C ALA A 13 2.15 -0.54 0.78
N PHE A 14 3.45 -0.24 0.80
CA PHE A 14 4.26 -0.01 -0.40
C PHE A 14 4.81 -1.28 -1.05
N SER A 15 4.51 -2.46 -0.50
CA SER A 15 4.96 -3.74 -1.08
C SER A 15 4.19 -4.06 -2.35
N GLY A 16 4.90 -4.54 -3.36
CA GLY A 16 4.35 -4.95 -4.66
C GLY A 16 4.27 -3.81 -5.68
N GLU A 17 3.06 -3.35 -5.98
CA GLU A 17 2.78 -2.41 -7.08
C GLU A 17 2.99 -0.94 -6.65
N PRO A 18 3.31 -0.02 -7.59
CA PRO A 18 3.43 1.40 -7.29
C PRO A 18 2.12 1.96 -6.74
N ARG A 19 2.20 2.64 -5.60
CA ARG A 19 1.04 3.27 -4.94
C ARG A 19 1.22 4.75 -4.71
N SER A 20 0.12 5.49 -4.81
CA SER A 20 0.11 6.89 -4.42
C SER A 20 0.35 7.04 -2.91
N PRO A 21 0.87 8.19 -2.45
CA PRO A 21 1.01 8.47 -1.02
C PRO A 21 -0.29 8.35 -0.25
N TYR A 22 -1.40 8.81 -0.84
CA TYR A 22 -2.72 8.79 -0.24
C TYR A 22 -3.23 7.35 -0.07
N ASP A 23 -3.13 6.52 -1.11
CA ASP A 23 -3.58 5.12 -1.04
C ASP A 23 -2.76 4.32 -0.04
N ALA A 24 -1.43 4.54 0.02
CA ALA A 24 -0.58 3.86 0.98
C ALA A 24 -0.87 4.29 2.43
N LEU A 25 -1.11 5.58 2.67
CA LEU A 25 -1.50 6.08 3.99
C LEU A 25 -2.88 5.53 4.41
N ARG A 26 -3.84 5.45 3.50
CA ARG A 26 -5.14 4.82 3.74
C ARG A 26 -5.00 3.33 4.07
N ALA A 27 -4.26 2.58 3.26
CA ALA A 27 -4.01 1.14 3.47
C ALA A 27 -3.23 0.86 4.78
N SER A 28 -2.35 1.76 5.19
CA SER A 28 -1.65 1.66 6.49
C SER A 28 -2.54 2.02 7.68
N GLY A 29 -3.71 2.63 7.41
CA GLY A 29 -4.65 3.11 8.41
C GLY A 29 -4.18 4.37 9.15
N LEU A 30 -3.23 5.11 8.60
CA LEU A 30 -2.67 6.36 9.15
C LEU A 30 -3.40 7.62 8.66
N TRP A 31 -4.23 7.50 7.63
CA TRP A 31 -5.00 8.60 7.05
C TRP A 31 -6.37 8.13 6.60
N TRP A 32 -7.39 8.96 6.78
CA TRP A 32 -8.78 8.70 6.36
C TRP A 32 -9.45 9.89 5.67
N GLY A 33 -8.72 10.99 5.43
CA GLY A 33 -9.26 12.16 4.73
C GLY A 33 -9.34 11.96 3.21
N GLU A 34 -10.08 12.85 2.57
CA GLU A 34 -10.26 12.86 1.11
C GLU A 34 -8.97 13.24 0.36
N ASP A 35 -8.88 12.90 -0.92
CA ASP A 35 -7.70 13.23 -1.75
C ASP A 35 -7.55 14.72 -2.03
N SER A 36 -8.65 15.47 -1.91
CA SER A 36 -8.66 16.93 -2.00
C SER A 36 -8.09 17.60 -0.73
N GLU A 37 -7.94 16.85 0.36
CA GLU A 37 -7.38 17.37 1.60
C GLU A 37 -5.85 17.36 1.57
N SER A 38 -5.27 18.41 2.17
CA SER A 38 -3.84 18.46 2.37
C SER A 38 -3.42 17.45 3.45
N LEU A 39 -2.47 16.58 3.13
CA LEU A 39 -1.89 15.66 4.12
C LEU A 39 -1.32 16.44 5.31
N PRO A 40 -1.51 15.97 6.56
CA PRO A 40 -0.93 16.57 7.75
C PRO A 40 0.59 16.70 7.62
N PRO A 41 1.20 17.76 8.18
CA PRO A 41 2.64 17.96 8.14
C PRO A 41 3.44 16.74 8.59
N GLU A 42 2.95 16.02 9.60
CA GLU A 42 3.60 14.85 10.19
C GLU A 42 3.62 13.66 9.22
N LEU A 43 2.54 13.42 8.48
CA LEU A 43 2.47 12.34 7.48
C LEU A 43 3.34 12.67 6.26
N ARG A 44 3.37 13.94 5.84
CA ARG A 44 4.29 14.39 4.78
C ARG A 44 5.75 14.24 5.21
N ALA A 45 6.07 14.58 6.45
CA ALA A 45 7.41 14.41 7.01
C ALA A 45 7.81 12.93 7.06
N LEU A 46 6.90 12.06 7.49
CA LEU A 46 7.11 10.61 7.52
C LEU A 46 7.41 10.05 6.12
N LEU A 47 6.58 10.38 5.12
CA LEU A 47 6.80 9.94 3.74
C LEU A 47 8.15 10.43 3.19
N ARG A 48 8.49 11.69 3.45
CA ARG A 48 9.79 12.26 3.08
C ARG A 48 10.94 11.52 3.75
N GLN A 49 10.81 11.19 5.02
CA GLN A 49 11.82 10.45 5.77
C GLN A 49 12.03 9.06 5.16
N LEU A 50 10.96 8.29 4.88
CA LEU A 50 11.08 6.97 4.25
C LEU A 50 11.77 7.02 2.88
N SER A 51 11.46 8.05 2.09
CA SER A 51 12.11 8.29 0.80
C SER A 51 13.59 8.67 0.96
N THR A 52 13.90 9.55 1.91
CA THR A 52 15.29 10.01 2.18
C THR A 52 16.17 8.89 2.73
N GLU A 53 15.62 7.99 3.55
CA GLU A 53 16.29 6.79 4.04
C GLU A 53 16.41 5.70 2.95
N GLY A 54 15.87 5.95 1.75
CA GLY A 54 15.92 5.03 0.63
C GLY A 54 15.07 3.78 0.84
N ARG A 55 14.10 3.77 1.77
CA ARG A 55 13.20 2.63 2.01
C ARG A 55 12.11 2.52 0.95
N VAL A 56 11.71 3.65 0.38
CA VAL A 56 10.74 3.73 -0.72
C VAL A 56 11.30 4.60 -1.83
N ARG A 57 10.87 4.38 -3.07
CA ARG A 57 11.23 5.21 -4.23
C ARG A 57 10.04 5.44 -5.13
N TRP A 58 9.96 6.61 -5.76
CA TRP A 58 8.97 6.86 -6.81
C TRP A 58 9.35 6.15 -8.09
N VAL A 59 8.41 5.47 -8.72
CA VAL A 59 8.58 4.80 -10.02
C VAL A 59 7.39 5.06 -10.93
N GLU A 60 7.63 4.93 -12.22
CA GLU A 60 6.63 4.99 -13.27
C GLU A 60 6.73 3.68 -14.07
N TRP A 61 5.66 2.88 -14.05
CA TRP A 61 5.54 1.65 -14.81
C TRP A 61 4.89 1.96 -16.15
N LYS A 62 5.66 1.80 -17.22
CA LYS A 62 5.25 2.08 -18.60
C LYS A 62 5.12 0.82 -19.43
N GLN A 63 4.22 0.84 -20.40
CA GLN A 63 4.20 -0.08 -21.52
C GLN A 63 4.28 0.73 -22.82
N GLY A 64 5.46 0.75 -23.44
CA GLY A 64 5.77 1.71 -24.50
C GLY A 64 5.77 3.14 -23.94
N GLU A 65 5.02 4.03 -24.58
CA GLU A 65 4.83 5.43 -24.15
C GLU A 65 3.71 5.60 -23.12
N VAL A 66 2.91 4.56 -22.85
CA VAL A 66 1.74 4.65 -21.95
C VAL A 66 2.16 4.39 -20.51
N VAL A 67 1.89 5.33 -19.62
CA VAL A 67 2.03 5.15 -18.16
C VAL A 67 0.87 4.30 -17.66
N LEU A 68 1.17 3.08 -17.22
CA LEU A 68 0.17 2.18 -16.64
C LEU A 68 -0.09 2.53 -15.17
N ARG A 69 0.99 2.76 -14.41
CA ARG A 69 0.93 3.13 -12.98
C ARG A 69 2.13 3.96 -12.59
N GLN A 70 1.95 4.80 -11.58
CA GLN A 70 3.03 5.56 -10.95
C GLN A 70 2.79 5.65 -9.45
N GLY A 71 3.88 5.73 -8.69
CA GLY A 71 3.78 5.81 -7.23
C GLY A 71 5.06 5.39 -6.53
N TYR A 72 5.00 5.36 -5.22
CA TYR A 72 6.06 4.80 -4.39
C TYR A 72 6.00 3.27 -4.39
N VAL A 73 7.18 2.65 -4.47
CA VAL A 73 7.41 1.23 -4.24
C VAL A 73 8.47 1.05 -3.16
N LEU A 74 8.41 -0.10 -2.50
CA LEU A 74 9.45 -0.58 -1.62
C LEU A 74 10.79 -0.77 -2.37
N THR A 75 11.89 -0.41 -1.72
CA THR A 75 13.24 -0.76 -2.19
C THR A 75 13.75 -2.00 -1.45
N GLY A 76 14.89 -2.55 -1.87
CA GLY A 76 15.56 -3.62 -1.10
C GLY A 76 15.88 -3.21 0.35
N CYS A 77 16.23 -1.95 0.61
CA CYS A 77 16.41 -1.44 1.97
C CYS A 77 15.09 -1.37 2.75
N GLY A 78 14.00 -1.03 2.06
CA GLY A 78 12.66 -1.10 2.62
C GLY A 78 12.27 -2.52 3.00
N GLU A 79 12.58 -3.50 2.15
CA GLU A 79 12.19 -4.91 2.31
C GLU A 79 12.92 -5.47 3.53
N ALA A 80 14.23 -5.22 3.63
CA ALA A 80 15.01 -5.61 4.80
C ALA A 80 14.50 -4.96 6.09
N ALA A 81 14.07 -3.69 6.04
CA ALA A 81 13.45 -3.05 7.20
C ALA A 81 12.11 -3.70 7.55
N LEU A 82 11.30 -4.06 6.56
CA LEU A 82 10.02 -4.74 6.72
C LEU A 82 10.19 -6.12 7.38
N ASP A 83 11.21 -6.88 7.00
CA ASP A 83 11.56 -8.17 7.61
C ASP A 83 11.95 -8.02 9.08
N VAL A 84 12.74 -6.99 9.42
CA VAL A 84 13.10 -6.68 10.82
C VAL A 84 11.85 -6.37 11.64
N TYR A 85 10.90 -5.62 11.08
CA TYR A 85 9.63 -5.35 11.75
C TYR A 85 8.77 -6.61 11.89
N LEU A 86 8.70 -7.44 10.86
CA LEU A 86 7.97 -8.71 10.87
C LEU A 86 8.50 -9.64 11.97
N ALA A 87 9.83 -9.74 12.09
CA ALA A 87 10.48 -10.53 13.15
C ALA A 87 10.18 -9.98 14.56
N ALA A 88 10.08 -8.66 14.70
CA ALA A 88 9.88 -8.01 16.00
C ALA A 88 8.41 -7.98 16.46
N TYR A 89 7.47 -7.84 15.52
CA TYR A 89 6.06 -7.57 15.82
C TYR A 89 5.09 -8.63 15.30
N GLY A 90 5.57 -9.59 14.52
CA GLY A 90 4.73 -10.56 13.81
C GLY A 90 4.01 -9.97 12.59
N PRO A 91 3.27 -10.79 11.83
CA PRO A 91 2.58 -10.32 10.63
C PRO A 91 1.56 -9.23 10.94
N VAL A 92 1.51 -8.18 10.10
CA VAL A 92 0.38 -7.24 10.11
C VAL A 92 -0.88 -8.07 9.92
N ARG A 93 -1.73 -8.14 10.94
CA ARG A 93 -3.07 -8.68 10.76
C ARG A 93 -3.86 -7.61 9.98
N PRO A 94 -4.36 -7.90 8.77
CA PRO A 94 -5.23 -6.97 8.07
C PRO A 94 -6.42 -6.62 8.96
N ARG A 95 -6.96 -5.41 8.85
CA ARG A 95 -8.18 -5.06 9.60
C ARG A 95 -9.29 -5.98 9.10
N LEU A 96 -10.09 -6.56 10.00
CA LEU A 96 -11.16 -7.49 9.63
C LEU A 96 -12.08 -6.94 8.52
N ALA A 97 -12.26 -5.61 8.46
CA ALA A 97 -13.01 -4.92 7.42
C ALA A 97 -12.36 -4.95 6.03
N GLU A 98 -11.03 -4.89 5.95
CA GLU A 98 -10.28 -4.99 4.68
C GLU A 98 -10.32 -6.42 4.14
N VAL A 99 -10.16 -7.42 5.02
CA VAL A 99 -10.34 -8.84 4.67
C VAL A 99 -11.76 -9.09 4.17
N ALA A 100 -12.77 -8.51 4.83
CA ALA A 100 -14.15 -8.64 4.41
C ALA A 100 -14.41 -8.01 3.03
N LEU A 101 -13.77 -6.87 2.73
CA LEU A 101 -13.88 -6.22 1.42
C LEU A 101 -13.16 -6.99 0.32
N GLU A 102 -11.95 -7.49 0.58
CA GLU A 102 -11.19 -8.33 -0.37
C GLU A 102 -11.91 -9.64 -0.67
N ASN A 103 -12.43 -10.33 0.36
CA ASN A 103 -13.21 -11.55 0.17
C ASN A 103 -14.46 -11.26 -0.67
N ARG A 104 -15.18 -10.17 -0.39
CA ARG A 104 -16.35 -9.78 -1.18
C ARG A 104 -15.99 -9.46 -2.62
N ARG A 105 -14.83 -8.86 -2.88
CA ARG A 105 -14.33 -8.58 -4.23
C ARG A 105 -13.97 -9.87 -4.97
N ALA A 106 -13.30 -10.81 -4.30
CA ALA A 106 -12.97 -12.12 -4.85
C ALA A 106 -14.23 -12.91 -5.21
N ASP A 107 -15.24 -12.89 -4.35
CA ASP A 107 -16.53 -13.55 -4.60
C ASP A 107 -17.24 -12.96 -5.82
N LEU A 108 -17.23 -11.63 -5.97
CA LEU A 108 -17.83 -10.96 -7.14
C LEU A 108 -17.12 -11.32 -8.44
N LEU A 109 -15.79 -11.37 -8.43
CA LEU A 109 -15.00 -11.76 -9.60
C LEU A 109 -15.23 -13.23 -9.99
N SER A 110 -15.28 -14.13 -8.99
CA SER A 110 -15.62 -15.54 -9.23
C SER A 110 -17.02 -15.70 -9.80
N THR A 111 -17.99 -14.94 -9.29
CA THR A 111 -19.38 -14.97 -9.78
C THR A 111 -19.49 -14.45 -11.21
N LEU A 112 -18.77 -13.38 -11.54
CA LEU A 112 -18.72 -12.84 -12.90
C LEU A 112 -18.08 -13.83 -13.88
N HIS A 113 -16.99 -14.48 -13.47
CA HIS A 113 -16.32 -15.49 -14.29
C HIS A 113 -17.25 -16.66 -14.61
N ALA A 114 -17.93 -17.23 -13.61
CA ALA A 114 -18.88 -18.32 -13.79
C ALA A 114 -20.06 -17.94 -14.72
N ARG A 115 -20.52 -16.68 -14.67
CA ARG A 115 -21.57 -16.19 -15.57
C ARG A 115 -21.09 -16.02 -17.01
N LEU A 116 -19.85 -15.60 -17.22
CA LEU A 116 -19.26 -15.49 -18.54
C LEU A 116 -19.05 -16.87 -19.17
N GLU A 117 -18.62 -17.87 -18.39
CA GLU A 117 -18.52 -19.25 -18.86
C GLU A 117 -19.88 -19.85 -19.22
N ALA A 118 -20.95 -19.52 -18.48
CA ALA A 118 -22.30 -20.01 -18.77
C ALA A 118 -22.95 -19.39 -20.03
N LEU A 119 -22.35 -18.33 -20.59
CA LEU A 119 -22.83 -17.64 -21.79
C LEU A 119 -21.99 -17.92 -23.03
N ALA A 120 -20.90 -18.70 -22.90
CA ALA A 120 -20.03 -19.15 -23.98
C ALA A 120 -20.46 -20.54 -24.46
#